data_AF-L1IQ71-F1
#
_entry.id   AF-L1IQ71-F1
#
_cell.length_a   1.000
_cell.length_b   1.000
_cell.length_c   1.000
_cell.angle_alpha   90.00
_cell.angle_beta   90.00
_cell.angle_gamma   90.00
#
_symmetry.space_group_name_H-M   'P 1'
#
loop_
_entity.id
_entity.type
_entity.pdbx_description
1 polymer ?
#
loop_
_entity_poly.entity_id
_entity_poly.type
_entity_poly.pdbx_seq_one_letter_code
_entity_poly.pdbx_strand_id
1 'polypeptide(L)'
;MDGTTTEVTPRIGTDIKVTMDGTMMASLIDRDGMSKVPRGWYKEDPETSVLHILAFIHHRFQQRNILLLDFVSEFDTLRSPAIRHQKRYSGFISKINLRRAIDQCGCLSDLSDKAFDMLASYFEEERAGMPYKDERINYEALCEVLQASSDHVYSLSVVVLWENVSHHSASYDRGTMTLPDRYLWMSEQLRSEEFTSHFKKSLDELPLARQQLSEEGEKRFKELKTAIMHKIYADRISARELLGDFDPYLNTSVSWMKKTTQRTPMINMSSGCISRSQYLRGMYQLTGRMELSTDDLNLIFNKYKKNGAFNYYAFCRDVDPGFEELKAIFHPGRNEASSSSIR
;
A
#
# COMPACT_ATOMS: atom_id res chain seq x y z
N MET A 1 -69.83 -18.74 42.03
CA MET A 1 -68.61 -19.56 41.86
C MET A 1 -68.17 -19.32 40.44
N ASP A 2 -67.35 -18.29 40.24
CA ASP A 2 -66.90 -17.85 38.92
C ASP A 2 -65.49 -18.37 38.70
N GLY A 3 -65.35 -19.27 37.73
CA GLY A 3 -64.08 -19.87 37.34
C GLY A 3 -63.51 -19.14 36.13
N THR A 4 -62.47 -18.34 36.35
CA THR A 4 -61.69 -17.68 35.30
C THR A 4 -60.62 -18.63 34.77
N THR A 5 -60.81 -19.15 33.56
CA THR A 5 -59.78 -19.83 32.78
C THR A 5 -58.77 -18.82 32.26
N THR A 6 -57.51 -18.96 32.67
CA THR A 6 -56.37 -18.18 32.15
C THR A 6 -55.64 -19.01 31.10
N GLU A 7 -55.66 -18.54 29.85
CA GLU A 7 -54.82 -19.05 28.76
C GLU A 7 -53.37 -18.60 28.97
N VAL A 8 -52.46 -19.58 29.05
CA VAL A 8 -51.02 -19.35 29.08
C VAL A 8 -50.49 -19.60 27.68
N THR A 9 -50.12 -18.53 26.97
CA THR A 9 -49.38 -18.61 25.71
C THR A 9 -47.88 -18.77 25.99
N PRO A 10 -47.19 -19.76 25.41
CA PRO A 10 -45.76 -19.93 25.64
C PRO A 10 -44.97 -18.88 24.86
N ARG A 11 -44.22 -18.03 25.57
CA ARG A 11 -43.19 -17.16 24.99
C ARG A 11 -41.98 -18.02 24.59
N ILE A 12 -41.81 -18.21 23.28
CA ILE A 12 -40.59 -18.77 22.69
C ILE A 12 -39.51 -17.68 22.76
N GLY A 13 -38.79 -17.62 23.88
CA GLY A 13 -37.56 -16.85 24.00
C GLY A 13 -36.43 -17.62 23.32
N THR A 14 -36.05 -17.19 22.12
CA THR A 14 -34.84 -17.68 21.44
C THR A 14 -33.65 -16.83 21.89
N ASP A 15 -33.17 -17.07 23.10
CA ASP A 15 -31.84 -16.62 23.51
C ASP A 15 -30.80 -17.48 22.77
N ILE A 16 -30.43 -17.05 21.57
CA ILE A 16 -29.26 -17.57 20.87
C ILE A 16 -28.03 -17.04 21.62
N LYS A 17 -27.61 -17.78 22.64
CA LYS A 17 -26.34 -17.57 23.33
C LYS A 17 -25.23 -17.97 22.36
N VAL A 18 -24.76 -17.01 21.55
CA VAL A 18 -23.53 -17.19 20.76
C VAL A 18 -22.37 -17.24 21.74
N THR A 19 -22.03 -18.44 22.19
CA THR A 19 -20.76 -18.69 22.87
C THR A 19 -19.66 -18.50 21.85
N MET A 20 -19.07 -17.31 21.81
CA MET A 20 -17.75 -17.11 21.22
C MET A 20 -16.77 -17.88 22.11
N ASP A 21 -16.46 -19.12 21.74
CA ASP A 21 -15.39 -19.88 22.38
C ASP A 21 -14.11 -19.03 22.36
N GLY A 22 -13.50 -18.87 23.54
CA GLY A 22 -12.32 -18.05 23.81
C GLY A 22 -11.03 -18.51 23.09
N THR A 23 -11.15 -19.35 22.07
CA THR A 23 -10.05 -19.91 21.29
C THR A 23 -9.50 -18.93 20.23
N MET A 24 -10.16 -17.79 19.99
CA MET A 24 -9.68 -16.77 19.03
C MET A 24 -8.56 -15.83 19.54
N MET A 25 -8.08 -16.01 20.79
CA MET A 25 -6.95 -15.24 21.32
C MET A 25 -5.58 -15.93 21.10
N ALA A 26 -5.55 -17.11 20.49
CA ALA A 26 -4.36 -17.68 19.87
C ALA A 26 -4.47 -17.38 18.35
N SER A 27 -3.64 -16.56 17.73
CA SER A 27 -2.24 -16.83 17.52
C SER A 27 -1.58 -15.61 16.85
N LEU A 28 -0.74 -14.88 17.58
CA LEU A 28 0.32 -14.04 16.99
C LEU A 28 1.44 -14.90 16.36
N ILE A 29 1.30 -16.23 16.39
CA ILE A 29 2.30 -17.24 16.03
C ILE A 29 2.04 -17.80 14.61
N ASP A 30 0.92 -17.46 13.95
CA ASP A 30 0.56 -17.98 12.62
C ASP A 30 1.17 -17.17 11.45
N ARG A 31 2.39 -16.65 11.65
CA ARG A 31 3.13 -15.92 10.60
C ARG A 31 3.58 -16.82 9.46
N ASP A 32 3.86 -18.09 9.73
CA ASP A 32 4.45 -19.03 8.76
C ASP A 32 3.46 -20.07 8.19
N GLY A 33 2.34 -20.35 8.87
CA GLY A 33 1.36 -21.35 8.43
C GLY A 33 0.47 -20.87 7.29
N MET A 34 -0.02 -19.63 7.37
CA MET A 34 -0.98 -19.06 6.42
C MET A 34 -0.34 -18.23 5.30
N SER A 35 0.99 -18.18 5.24
CA SER A 35 1.74 -17.67 4.08
C SER A 35 1.94 -18.75 3.01
N LYS A 36 1.45 -19.98 3.23
CA LYS A 36 1.38 -21.01 2.20
C LYS A 36 0.28 -20.65 1.21
N VAL A 37 0.63 -19.70 0.37
CA VAL A 37 -0.12 -19.30 -0.81
C VAL A 37 -0.35 -20.55 -1.66
N PRO A 38 -1.61 -20.91 -2.00
CA PRO A 38 -1.88 -22.02 -2.90
C PRO A 38 -1.06 -21.84 -4.19
N ARG A 39 -0.19 -22.81 -4.49
CA ARG A 39 0.67 -22.76 -5.68
C ARG A 39 -0.23 -22.67 -6.90
N GLY A 40 -0.12 -21.58 -7.65
CA GLY A 40 -0.80 -21.41 -8.93
C GLY A 40 -1.79 -20.25 -9.00
N TRP A 41 -2.20 -19.60 -7.91
CA TRP A 41 -3.16 -18.49 -7.93
C TRP A 41 -2.57 -17.10 -8.14
N TYR A 42 -1.26 -16.98 -8.04
CA TYR A 42 -0.58 -15.70 -8.05
C TYR A 42 0.39 -15.72 -9.22
N LYS A 43 0.41 -14.63 -9.99
CA LYS A 43 1.53 -14.44 -10.90
C LYS A 43 2.77 -14.24 -10.03
N GLU A 44 3.88 -14.84 -10.45
CA GLU A 44 5.18 -14.41 -9.94
C GLU A 44 5.24 -12.89 -10.11
N ASP A 45 5.63 -12.17 -9.05
CA ASP A 45 5.52 -10.71 -8.98
C ASP A 45 5.85 -10.10 -10.34
N PRO A 46 4.91 -9.38 -10.99
CA PRO A 46 5.14 -8.82 -12.31
C PRO A 46 6.48 -8.11 -12.24
N GLU A 47 7.39 -8.48 -13.15
CA GLU A 47 8.79 -8.06 -13.11
C GLU A 47 8.82 -6.57 -12.80
N THR A 48 9.05 -6.26 -11.52
CA THR A 48 8.92 -4.90 -11.08
C THR A 48 10.12 -4.24 -11.72
N SER A 49 9.92 -3.29 -12.63
CA SER A 49 11.08 -2.64 -13.21
C SER A 49 11.59 -1.59 -12.23
N VAL A 50 12.89 -1.31 -12.23
CA VAL A 50 13.47 -0.23 -11.43
C VAL A 50 12.78 1.10 -11.73
N LEU A 51 12.37 1.32 -12.99
CA LEU A 51 11.61 2.49 -13.40
C LEU A 51 10.26 2.59 -12.66
N HIS A 52 9.51 1.49 -12.49
CA HIS A 52 8.26 1.50 -11.71
C HIS A 52 8.51 1.83 -10.24
N ILE A 53 9.59 1.33 -9.66
CA ILE A 53 9.97 1.61 -8.26
C ILE A 53 10.32 3.08 -8.10
N LEU A 54 11.10 3.64 -9.02
CA LEU A 54 11.48 5.05 -9.02
C LEU A 54 10.25 5.95 -9.21
N ALA A 55 9.35 5.59 -10.12
CA ALA A 55 8.09 6.32 -10.35
C ALA A 55 7.23 6.34 -9.08
N PHE A 56 7.16 5.20 -8.40
CA PHE A 56 6.48 5.07 -7.12
C PHE A 56 7.10 5.95 -6.04
N ILE A 57 8.43 5.90 -5.86
CA ILE A 57 9.14 6.73 -4.89
C ILE A 57 8.98 8.21 -5.20
N HIS A 58 9.18 8.60 -6.45
CA HIS A 58 9.03 9.96 -6.96
C HIS A 58 7.64 10.52 -6.64
N HIS A 59 6.59 9.77 -6.99
CA HIS A 59 5.22 10.15 -6.69
C HIS A 59 4.96 10.35 -5.19
N ARG A 60 5.48 9.47 -4.33
CA ARG A 60 5.36 9.59 -2.87
C ARG A 60 6.07 10.82 -2.33
N PHE A 61 7.27 11.11 -2.81
CA PHE A 61 8.03 12.30 -2.42
C PHE A 61 7.33 13.58 -2.87
N GLN A 62 6.78 13.62 -4.08
CA GLN A 62 5.98 14.76 -4.54
C GLN A 62 4.73 14.98 -3.68
N GLN A 63 3.97 13.92 -3.38
CA GLN A 63 2.76 14.03 -2.54
C GLN A 63 3.03 14.56 -1.14
N ARG A 64 4.20 14.23 -0.57
CA ARG A 64 4.58 14.61 0.79
C ARG A 64 5.52 15.82 0.86
N ASN A 65 5.92 16.33 -0.30
CA ASN A 65 6.93 17.37 -0.44
C ASN A 65 8.22 17.05 0.32
N ILE A 66 8.71 15.81 0.15
CA ILE A 66 9.89 15.28 0.85
C ILE A 66 11.11 15.36 -0.05
N LEU A 67 12.24 15.79 0.50
CA LEU A 67 13.54 15.72 -0.15
C LEU A 67 14.35 14.54 0.40
N LEU A 68 14.70 13.55 -0.43
CA LEU A 68 15.50 12.39 -0.01
C LEU A 68 16.85 12.81 0.58
N LEU A 69 17.46 13.85 0.02
CA LEU A 69 18.76 14.36 0.43
C LEU A 69 18.80 14.77 1.92
N ASP A 70 17.69 15.27 2.45
CA ASP A 70 17.59 15.68 3.86
C ASP A 70 17.83 14.49 4.81
N PHE A 71 17.42 13.28 4.40
CA PHE A 71 17.56 12.06 5.19
C PHE A 71 18.88 11.35 4.91
N VAL A 72 19.32 11.33 3.65
CA VAL A 72 20.54 10.62 3.26
C VAL A 72 21.80 11.33 3.73
N SER A 73 21.79 12.67 3.77
CA SER A 73 22.96 13.46 4.13
C SER A 73 23.51 13.18 5.53
N GLU A 74 22.68 12.71 6.46
CA GLU A 74 23.09 12.31 7.81
C GLU A 74 23.97 11.06 7.82
N PHE A 75 23.88 10.23 6.79
CA PHE A 75 24.62 8.97 6.68
C PHE A 75 25.87 9.06 5.79
N ASP A 76 26.06 10.16 5.05
CA ASP A 76 27.30 10.42 4.33
C ASP A 76 28.36 10.94 5.31
N THR A 77 29.15 10.00 5.84
CA THR A 77 30.19 10.29 6.83
C THR A 77 31.27 11.24 6.31
N LEU A 78 31.50 11.25 4.99
CA LEU A 78 32.50 12.08 4.33
C LEU A 78 32.00 13.53 4.14
N ARG A 79 30.69 13.77 4.27
CA ARG A 79 30.09 15.10 4.22
C ARG A 79 30.14 15.86 5.54
N SER A 80 30.54 15.22 6.64
CA SER A 80 30.62 15.84 7.96
C SER A 80 31.55 17.08 7.97
N PRO A 81 31.10 18.24 8.49
CA PRO A 81 31.83 19.51 8.44
C PRO A 81 33.15 19.50 9.23
N ALA A 82 33.41 18.46 10.03
CA ALA A 82 34.63 18.28 10.80
C ALA A 82 35.88 17.99 9.93
N ILE A 83 35.71 17.53 8.69
CA ILE A 83 36.81 17.14 7.80
C ILE A 83 36.85 18.09 6.59
N ARG A 84 37.51 19.24 6.75
CA ARG A 84 37.58 20.30 5.70
C ARG A 84 38.73 20.15 4.70
N HIS A 85 39.66 19.22 4.90
CA HIS A 85 40.93 19.20 4.15
C HIS A 85 41.19 17.95 3.28
N GLN A 86 40.25 17.00 3.19
CA GLN A 86 40.38 15.82 2.33
C GLN A 86 39.60 16.02 1.02
N LYS A 87 40.16 15.58 -0.12
CA LYS A 87 39.41 15.45 -1.38
C LYS A 87 38.19 14.56 -1.09
N ARG A 88 37.01 15.18 -1.07
CA ARG A 88 35.77 14.54 -0.62
C ARG A 88 35.28 13.60 -1.72
N TYR A 89 35.15 12.33 -1.39
CA TYR A 89 34.42 11.34 -2.18
C TYR A 89 32.99 11.24 -1.62
N SER A 90 32.30 12.38 -1.48
CA SER A 90 30.89 12.40 -1.07
C SER A 90 29.99 11.79 -2.15
N GLY A 91 28.78 11.40 -1.79
CA GLY A 91 27.79 10.90 -2.76
C GLY A 91 27.57 9.39 -2.74
N PHE A 92 28.25 8.68 -1.83
CA PHE A 92 28.16 7.23 -1.68
C PHE A 92 27.77 6.84 -0.27
N ILE A 93 26.90 5.84 -0.15
CA ILE A 93 26.51 5.27 1.14
C ILE A 93 26.37 3.76 1.04
N SER A 94 26.36 3.10 2.20
CA SER A 94 26.06 1.68 2.29
C SER A 94 24.58 1.40 2.04
N LYS A 95 24.29 0.18 1.57
CA LYS A 95 22.91 -0.31 1.39
C LYS A 95 22.07 -0.23 2.65
N ILE A 96 22.69 -0.52 3.80
CA ILE A 96 22.02 -0.43 5.11
C ILE A 96 21.65 1.02 5.44
N ASN A 97 22.56 1.96 5.18
CA ASN A 97 22.32 3.38 5.42
C ASN A 97 21.26 3.94 4.46
N LEU A 98 21.27 3.55 3.18
CA LEU A 98 20.20 3.93 2.26
C LEU A 98 18.83 3.43 2.74
N ARG A 99 18.75 2.18 3.22
CA ARG A 99 17.48 1.64 3.74
C ARG A 99 16.99 2.46 4.93
N ARG A 100 17.88 2.76 5.88
CA ARG A 100 17.55 3.58 7.05
C ARG A 100 17.06 4.97 6.66
N ALA A 101 17.71 5.63 5.70
CA ALA A 101 17.28 6.93 5.21
C ALA A 101 15.88 6.86 4.56
N ILE A 102 15.63 5.85 3.72
CA ILE A 102 14.31 5.60 3.11
C ILE A 102 13.23 5.33 4.16
N ASP A 103 13.54 4.53 5.18
CA ASP A 103 12.61 4.23 6.27
C ASP A 103 12.31 5.48 7.10
N GLN A 104 13.31 6.35 7.34
CA GLN A 104 13.15 7.63 8.04
C GLN A 104 12.28 8.64 7.26
N CYS A 105 12.23 8.57 5.92
CA CYS A 105 11.30 9.39 5.15
C CYS A 105 9.83 9.12 5.53
N GLY A 106 9.51 7.94 6.08
CA GLY A 106 8.18 7.58 6.60
C GLY A 106 7.08 7.44 5.54
N CYS A 107 7.37 7.72 4.27
CA CYS A 107 6.42 7.69 3.15
C CYS A 107 6.62 6.51 2.20
N LEU A 108 7.62 5.66 2.47
CA LEU A 108 8.00 4.49 1.64
C LEU A 108 7.91 3.17 2.41
N SER A 109 7.12 3.11 3.49
CA SER A 109 6.94 1.87 4.29
C SER A 109 6.32 0.71 3.50
N ASP A 110 5.83 0.99 2.30
CA ASP A 110 5.23 0.07 1.35
C ASP A 110 6.22 -0.50 0.31
N LEU A 111 7.45 0.00 0.28
CA LEU A 111 8.49 -0.52 -0.57
C LEU A 111 8.91 -1.92 -0.08
N SER A 112 8.70 -2.94 -0.92
CA SER A 112 9.12 -4.31 -0.58
C SER A 112 10.63 -4.44 -0.52
N ASP A 113 11.14 -5.41 0.26
CA ASP A 113 12.58 -5.65 0.37
C ASP A 113 13.21 -5.98 -0.99
N LYS A 114 12.51 -6.78 -1.82
CA LYS A 114 12.94 -7.08 -3.20
C LYS A 114 13.02 -5.82 -4.06
N ALA A 115 12.03 -4.93 -3.97
CA ALA A 115 12.04 -3.66 -4.71
C ALA A 115 13.18 -2.74 -4.24
N PHE A 116 13.38 -2.65 -2.92
CA PHE A 116 14.51 -1.92 -2.36
C PHE A 116 15.85 -2.49 -2.82
N ASP A 117 16.00 -3.81 -2.83
CA ASP A 117 17.22 -4.48 -3.27
C ASP A 117 17.54 -4.20 -4.73
N MET A 118 16.54 -4.23 -5.60
CA MET A 118 16.71 -3.87 -7.01
C MET A 118 17.05 -2.40 -7.20
N LEU A 119 16.41 -1.49 -6.44
CA LEU A 119 16.73 -0.06 -6.45
C LEU A 119 18.20 0.14 -6.04
N ALA A 120 18.62 -0.43 -4.91
CA ALA A 120 19.98 -0.35 -4.40
C ALA A 120 21.00 -0.89 -5.41
N SER A 121 20.71 -2.04 -6.02
CA SER A 121 21.59 -2.67 -7.01
C SER A 121 21.72 -1.84 -8.29
N TYR A 122 20.67 -1.13 -8.70
CA TYR A 122 20.70 -0.28 -9.89
C TYR A 122 21.66 0.92 -9.75
N PHE A 123 21.71 1.50 -8.56
CA PHE A 123 22.58 2.63 -8.22
C PHE A 123 23.92 2.21 -7.62
N GLU A 124 24.22 0.91 -7.60
CA GLU A 124 25.53 0.41 -7.19
C GLU A 124 26.58 0.74 -8.26
N GLU A 125 27.72 1.31 -7.84
CA GLU A 125 28.86 1.60 -8.69
C GLU A 125 30.15 1.06 -8.07
N GLU A 126 30.94 0.36 -8.87
CA GLU A 126 32.31 0.00 -8.47
C GLU A 126 33.27 1.13 -8.84
N ARG A 127 33.94 1.70 -7.85
CA ARG A 127 34.96 2.73 -8.05
C ARG A 127 36.31 2.29 -7.50
N ALA A 128 37.35 2.49 -8.30
CA ALA A 128 38.73 2.27 -7.88
C ALA A 128 39.11 3.30 -6.80
N GLY A 129 39.62 2.83 -5.66
CA GLY A 129 40.14 3.68 -4.59
C GLY A 129 39.11 4.16 -3.57
N MET A 130 37.91 3.55 -3.51
CA MET A 130 36.94 3.85 -2.44
C MET A 130 37.51 3.43 -1.07
N PRO A 131 37.46 4.32 -0.06
CA PRO A 131 37.99 4.03 1.27
C PRO A 131 37.19 2.93 1.99
N TYR A 132 35.90 2.82 1.69
CA TYR A 132 34.97 1.87 2.30
C TYR A 132 34.40 0.94 1.23
N LYS A 133 34.48 -0.37 1.47
CA LYS A 133 34.06 -1.40 0.49
C LYS A 133 32.55 -1.52 0.37
N ASP A 134 31.82 -1.11 1.40
CA ASP A 134 30.38 -1.22 1.57
C ASP A 134 29.60 0.02 1.11
N GLU A 135 30.26 1.17 0.97
CA GLU A 135 29.67 2.42 0.48
C GLU A 135 29.64 2.45 -1.06
N ARG A 136 28.81 1.61 -1.67
CA ARG A 136 28.77 1.45 -3.14
C ARG A 136 27.60 2.13 -3.84
N ILE A 137 26.62 2.63 -3.08
CA ILE A 137 25.40 3.17 -3.69
C ILE A 137 25.58 4.66 -3.94
N ASN A 138 25.51 5.05 -5.21
CA ASN A 138 25.54 6.45 -5.62
C ASN A 138 24.18 7.11 -5.33
N TYR A 139 24.03 7.64 -4.11
CA TYR A 139 22.78 8.26 -3.69
C TYR A 139 22.57 9.63 -4.37
N GLU A 140 23.65 10.29 -4.82
CA GLU A 140 23.54 11.56 -5.56
C GLU A 140 22.83 11.34 -6.88
N ALA A 141 23.21 10.30 -7.64
CA ALA A 141 22.51 9.90 -8.86
C ALA A 141 21.05 9.50 -8.58
N LEU A 142 20.79 8.82 -7.46
CA LEU A 142 19.41 8.48 -7.06
C LEU A 142 18.58 9.74 -6.78
N CYS A 143 19.12 10.68 -6.00
CA CYS A 143 18.47 11.96 -5.71
C CYS A 143 18.24 12.75 -7.00
N GLU A 144 19.21 12.79 -7.90
CA GLU A 144 19.08 13.48 -9.18
C GLU A 144 17.98 12.84 -10.04
N VAL A 145 17.97 11.51 -10.19
CA VAL A 145 16.90 10.81 -10.92
C VAL A 145 15.51 11.06 -10.30
N LEU A 146 15.41 11.09 -8.97
CA LEU A 146 14.15 11.30 -8.27
C LEU A 146 13.71 12.77 -8.14
N GLN A 147 14.61 13.72 -8.30
CA GLN A 147 14.35 15.13 -7.93
C GLN A 147 14.76 16.14 -9.00
N ALA A 148 15.33 15.72 -10.14
CA ALA A 148 15.67 16.58 -11.27
C ALA A 148 14.47 17.26 -11.95
N SER A 149 13.24 17.00 -11.49
CA SER A 149 12.00 17.40 -12.17
C SER A 149 11.06 18.24 -11.32
N SER A 150 11.44 18.67 -10.12
CA SER A 150 10.60 19.59 -9.37
C SER A 150 10.76 21.00 -9.93
N ASP A 151 10.16 21.26 -11.09
CA ASP A 151 9.81 22.60 -11.58
C ASP A 151 8.82 23.32 -10.65
N HIS A 152 8.40 22.65 -9.57
CA HIS A 152 7.81 23.34 -8.44
C HIS A 152 8.79 24.37 -7.95
N VAL A 153 8.40 25.63 -8.20
CA VAL A 153 8.80 26.86 -7.52
C VAL A 153 8.81 26.61 -6.02
N TYR A 154 9.85 25.92 -5.55
CA TYR A 154 10.15 25.94 -4.16
C TYR A 154 10.51 27.38 -3.83
N SER A 155 9.94 27.88 -2.74
CA SER A 155 10.31 29.12 -2.07
C SER A 155 11.81 29.38 -2.22
N LEU A 156 12.21 30.64 -2.44
CA LEU A 156 13.63 31.06 -2.60
C LEU A 156 14.60 30.39 -1.60
N SER A 157 14.12 29.96 -0.42
CA SER A 157 14.90 29.21 0.58
C SER A 157 15.37 27.82 0.13
N VAL A 158 14.65 27.11 -0.74
CA VAL A 158 15.06 25.80 -1.27
C VAL A 158 15.93 25.96 -2.52
N VAL A 159 15.75 27.02 -3.31
CA VAL A 159 16.69 27.38 -4.39
C VAL A 159 18.08 27.62 -3.79
N VAL A 160 18.18 28.24 -2.61
CA VAL A 160 19.48 28.38 -1.90
C VAL A 160 20.02 27.02 -1.42
N LEU A 161 19.18 26.08 -1.00
CA LEU A 161 19.62 24.71 -0.66
C LEU A 161 20.06 23.95 -1.91
N TRP A 162 19.32 24.05 -3.02
CA TRP A 162 19.66 23.47 -4.31
C TRP A 162 20.85 24.15 -4.97
N GLU A 163 21.09 25.45 -4.80
CA GLU A 163 22.33 26.09 -5.25
C GLU A 163 23.51 25.63 -4.40
N ASN A 164 23.31 25.34 -3.11
CA ASN A 164 24.36 24.75 -2.25
C ASN A 164 24.57 23.25 -2.49
N VAL A 165 23.55 22.53 -2.97
CA VAL A 165 23.61 21.11 -3.37
C VAL A 165 24.12 20.99 -4.82
N SER A 166 23.70 21.85 -5.74
CA SER A 166 24.23 22.04 -7.09
C SER A 166 25.66 22.55 -7.07
N HIS A 167 26.09 23.30 -6.06
CA HIS A 167 27.50 23.58 -5.84
C HIS A 167 28.34 22.32 -5.53
N HIS A 168 27.72 21.18 -5.21
CA HIS A 168 28.40 19.89 -5.05
C HIS A 168 28.06 18.89 -6.17
N SER A 169 26.95 19.09 -6.90
CA SER A 169 26.82 18.71 -8.32
C SER A 169 27.73 19.56 -9.24
N ALA A 170 28.61 20.41 -8.68
CA ALA A 170 29.57 21.19 -9.47
C ALA A 170 30.56 20.32 -10.26
N SER A 171 30.53 18.99 -10.14
CA SER A 171 31.15 18.07 -11.09
C SER A 171 30.35 17.96 -12.40
N TYR A 172 29.00 17.93 -12.32
CA TYR A 172 28.09 17.89 -13.46
C TYR A 172 27.88 19.27 -14.10
N ASP A 173 27.69 20.33 -13.30
CA ASP A 173 27.54 21.71 -13.80
C ASP A 173 28.85 22.30 -14.39
N ARG A 174 30.03 21.83 -13.96
CA ARG A 174 31.32 22.23 -14.59
C ARG A 174 31.66 21.43 -15.85
N GLY A 175 30.77 20.55 -16.32
CA GLY A 175 31.03 19.69 -17.48
C GLY A 175 32.15 18.67 -17.28
N THR A 176 32.51 18.38 -16.02
CA THR A 176 33.62 17.46 -15.69
C THR A 176 33.17 16.02 -15.42
N MET A 177 31.89 15.82 -15.12
CA MET A 177 31.23 14.51 -15.08
C MET A 177 29.91 14.63 -15.83
N THR A 178 29.63 13.73 -16.75
CA THR A 178 28.28 13.54 -17.30
C THR A 178 27.59 12.50 -16.45
N LEU A 179 26.30 12.69 -16.13
CA LEU A 179 25.53 11.59 -15.54
C LEU A 179 25.69 10.41 -16.52
N PRO A 180 26.07 9.22 -16.05
CA PRO A 180 26.06 8.05 -16.90
C PRO A 180 24.75 7.98 -17.68
N ASP A 181 24.82 7.71 -18.99
CA ASP A 181 23.65 7.73 -19.90
C ASP A 181 22.45 6.95 -19.34
N ARG A 182 22.71 5.88 -18.57
CA ARG A 182 21.68 5.08 -17.89
C ARG A 182 20.82 5.87 -16.89
N TYR A 183 21.38 6.85 -16.19
CA TYR A 183 20.64 7.67 -15.22
C TYR A 183 19.89 8.80 -15.91
N LEU A 184 20.50 9.40 -16.95
CA LEU A 184 19.83 10.39 -17.79
C LEU A 184 18.59 9.80 -18.43
N TRP A 185 18.73 8.63 -19.07
CA TRP A 185 17.61 7.91 -19.65
C TRP A 185 16.51 7.63 -18.62
N MET A 186 16.87 7.18 -17.42
CA MET A 186 15.90 6.91 -16.35
C MET A 186 15.15 8.17 -15.91
N SER A 187 15.87 9.28 -15.72
CA SER A 187 15.29 10.58 -15.39
C SER A 187 14.38 11.10 -16.50
N GLU A 188 14.74 10.93 -17.77
CA GLU A 188 13.89 11.26 -18.92
C GLU A 188 12.62 10.40 -18.96
N GLN A 189 12.73 9.09 -18.73
CA GLN A 189 11.57 8.20 -18.69
C GLN A 189 10.60 8.56 -17.56
N LEU A 190 11.10 8.86 -16.35
CA LEU A 190 10.26 9.30 -15.23
C LEU A 190 9.54 10.61 -15.53
N ARG A 191 10.12 11.47 -16.37
CA ARG A 191 9.55 12.76 -16.79
C ARG A 191 8.65 12.66 -18.01
N SER A 192 8.69 11.57 -18.76
CA SER A 192 7.84 11.37 -19.92
C SER A 192 6.37 11.50 -19.51
N GLU A 193 5.62 12.36 -20.20
CA GLU A 193 4.19 12.54 -19.97
C GLU A 193 3.42 11.24 -20.23
N GLU A 194 3.87 10.46 -21.23
CA GLU A 194 3.31 9.16 -21.54
C GLU A 194 3.47 8.20 -20.36
N PHE A 195 4.70 8.09 -19.84
CA PHE A 195 4.98 7.22 -18.71
C PHE A 195 4.28 7.70 -17.44
N THR A 196 4.29 9.01 -17.15
CA THR A 196 3.62 9.58 -15.98
C THR A 196 2.10 9.39 -16.07
N SER A 197 1.50 9.55 -17.25
CA SER A 197 0.07 9.35 -17.46
C SER A 197 -0.31 7.88 -17.33
N HIS A 198 0.48 6.98 -17.91
CA HIS A 198 0.32 5.54 -17.75
C HIS A 198 0.49 5.13 -16.29
N PHE A 199 1.52 5.65 -15.61
CA PHE A 199 1.80 5.40 -14.20
C PHE A 199 0.70 5.95 -13.29
N LYS A 200 0.13 7.13 -13.56
CA LYS A 200 -0.98 7.71 -12.78
C LYS A 200 -2.30 6.97 -12.98
N LYS A 201 -2.63 6.58 -14.22
CA LYS A 201 -3.78 5.71 -14.51
C LYS A 201 -3.61 4.36 -13.82
N SER A 202 -2.40 3.82 -13.96
CA SER A 202 -1.97 2.65 -13.22
C SER A 202 -2.02 2.91 -11.72
N LEU A 203 -1.80 4.11 -11.17
CA LEU A 203 -1.72 4.35 -9.72
C LEU A 203 -2.99 3.96 -8.96
N ASP A 204 -4.14 4.21 -9.56
CA ASP A 204 -5.46 3.81 -9.05
C ASP A 204 -5.76 2.31 -9.31
N GLU A 205 -5.00 1.70 -10.21
CA GLU A 205 -5.03 0.29 -10.64
C GLU A 205 -3.77 -0.50 -10.21
N LEU A 206 -2.88 0.09 -9.39
CA LEU A 206 -1.45 -0.30 -9.39
C LEU A 206 -1.38 -1.69 -8.75
N PRO A 207 -0.42 -2.54 -9.20
CA PRO A 207 -0.11 -3.82 -8.57
C PRO A 207 0.22 -3.71 -7.07
N LEU A 208 0.50 -2.49 -6.58
CA LEU A 208 0.76 -2.17 -5.17
C LEU A 208 -0.52 -2.01 -4.32
N ALA A 209 -1.66 -1.70 -4.95
CA ALA A 209 -2.98 -1.75 -4.30
C ALA A 209 -3.65 -3.11 -4.50
N ARG A 210 -3.33 -3.80 -5.61
CA ARG A 210 -3.88 -5.12 -5.93
C ARG A 210 -2.83 -6.10 -6.42
N GLN A 211 -2.63 -7.20 -5.70
CA GLN A 211 -1.73 -8.23 -6.18
C GLN A 211 -2.32 -8.88 -7.46
N GLN A 212 -1.51 -8.96 -8.52
CA GLN A 212 -1.92 -9.64 -9.75
C GLN A 212 -2.07 -11.14 -9.47
N LEU A 213 -3.24 -11.68 -9.80
CA LEU A 213 -3.48 -13.11 -9.70
C LEU A 213 -3.14 -13.78 -11.04
N SER A 214 -2.87 -15.09 -10.97
CA SER A 214 -2.83 -15.93 -12.17
C SER A 214 -4.23 -15.98 -12.81
N GLU A 215 -4.33 -16.57 -14.00
CA GLU A 215 -5.63 -16.76 -14.64
C GLU A 215 -6.60 -17.58 -13.77
N GLU A 216 -6.08 -18.64 -13.11
CA GLU A 216 -6.87 -19.46 -12.19
C GLU A 216 -7.29 -18.67 -10.94
N GLY A 217 -6.37 -17.91 -10.35
CA GLY A 217 -6.66 -17.06 -9.19
C GLY A 217 -7.66 -15.95 -9.52
N GLU A 218 -7.57 -15.33 -10.70
CA GLU A 218 -8.54 -14.35 -11.18
C GLU A 218 -9.93 -14.98 -11.39
N LYS A 219 -9.99 -16.17 -11.99
CA LYS A 219 -11.24 -16.91 -12.16
C LYS A 219 -11.89 -17.20 -10.80
N ARG A 220 -11.13 -17.76 -9.85
CA ARG A 220 -11.63 -18.06 -8.51
C ARG A 220 -12.06 -16.79 -7.78
N PHE A 221 -11.26 -15.74 -7.85
CA PHE A 221 -11.59 -14.45 -7.26
C PHE A 221 -12.89 -13.87 -7.83
N LYS A 222 -13.11 -13.99 -9.14
CA LYS A 222 -14.36 -13.53 -9.78
C LYS A 222 -15.59 -14.27 -9.24
N GLU A 223 -15.50 -15.58 -9.05
CA GLU A 223 -16.57 -16.38 -8.43
C GLU A 223 -16.87 -15.91 -7.00
N LEU A 224 -15.82 -15.75 -6.18
CA LEU A 224 -15.94 -15.27 -4.79
C LEU A 224 -16.52 -13.86 -4.74
N LYS A 225 -16.05 -12.97 -5.62
CA LYS A 225 -16.54 -11.60 -5.77
C LYS A 225 -18.05 -11.61 -6.02
N THR A 226 -18.52 -12.38 -7.00
CA THR A 226 -19.94 -12.49 -7.33
C THR A 226 -20.76 -13.05 -6.15
N ALA A 227 -20.26 -14.07 -5.46
CA ALA A 227 -20.94 -14.63 -4.29
C ALA A 227 -21.07 -13.60 -3.14
N ILE A 228 -20.01 -12.85 -2.86
CA ILE A 228 -20.01 -11.78 -1.85
C ILE A 228 -20.98 -10.65 -2.25
N MET A 229 -20.99 -10.24 -3.53
CA MET A 229 -21.93 -9.23 -4.04
C MET A 229 -23.39 -9.67 -3.86
N HIS A 230 -23.71 -10.93 -4.14
CA HIS A 230 -25.04 -11.49 -3.89
C HIS A 230 -25.40 -11.46 -2.42
N LYS A 231 -24.44 -11.78 -1.54
CA LYS A 231 -24.64 -11.76 -0.08
C LYS A 231 -24.93 -10.34 0.43
N ILE A 232 -24.13 -9.36 0.02
CA ILE A 232 -24.34 -7.93 0.30
C ILE A 232 -25.73 -7.49 -0.15
N TYR A 233 -26.11 -7.84 -1.38
CA TYR A 233 -27.41 -7.50 -1.93
C TYR A 233 -28.58 -8.14 -1.17
N ALA A 234 -28.45 -9.41 -0.77
CA ALA A 234 -29.48 -10.16 -0.05
C ALA A 234 -29.66 -9.64 1.38
N ASP A 235 -28.57 -9.37 2.09
CA ASP A 235 -28.59 -8.93 3.48
C ASP A 235 -28.86 -7.44 3.62
N ARG A 236 -28.70 -6.65 2.54
CA ARG A 236 -28.81 -5.18 2.55
C ARG A 236 -27.81 -4.50 3.48
N ILE A 237 -26.62 -5.09 3.63
CA ILE A 237 -25.55 -4.56 4.49
C ILE A 237 -24.38 -4.12 3.61
N SER A 238 -23.89 -2.88 3.81
CA SER A 238 -22.72 -2.40 3.07
C SER A 238 -21.44 -3.04 3.60
N ALA A 239 -20.59 -3.51 2.68
CA ALA A 239 -19.26 -4.01 3.03
C ALA A 239 -18.40 -2.91 3.65
N ARG A 240 -18.58 -1.66 3.20
CA ARG A 240 -17.83 -0.52 3.71
C ARG A 240 -18.17 -0.18 5.15
N GLU A 241 -19.44 -0.29 5.51
CA GLU A 241 -19.91 -0.08 6.88
C GLU A 241 -19.30 -1.12 7.82
N LEU A 242 -19.47 -2.41 7.51
CA LEU A 242 -18.95 -3.49 8.35
C LEU A 242 -17.43 -3.51 8.47
N LEU A 243 -16.70 -3.34 7.36
CA LEU A 243 -15.23 -3.35 7.40
C LEU A 243 -14.66 -2.04 7.96
N GLY A 244 -15.37 -0.92 7.79
CA GLY A 244 -14.99 0.40 8.31
C GLY A 244 -14.99 0.47 9.83
N ASP A 245 -15.84 -0.31 10.51
CA ASP A 245 -15.84 -0.42 11.98
C ASP A 245 -14.51 -0.93 12.56
N PHE A 246 -13.75 -1.66 11.75
CA PHE A 246 -12.43 -2.15 12.12
C PHE A 246 -11.28 -1.20 11.73
N ASP A 247 -11.55 -0.11 11.00
CA ASP A 247 -10.54 0.87 10.63
C ASP A 247 -10.21 1.77 11.85
N PRO A 248 -8.96 1.73 12.37
CA PRO A 248 -8.57 2.52 13.53
C PRO A 248 -8.64 4.05 13.28
N TYR A 249 -8.64 4.49 12.03
CA TYR A 249 -8.74 5.92 11.67
C TYR A 249 -10.20 6.41 11.69
N LEU A 250 -11.16 5.56 11.33
CA LEU A 250 -12.57 5.90 11.36
C LEU A 250 -13.16 5.72 12.76
N ASN A 251 -12.74 4.68 13.46
CA ASN A 251 -13.26 4.35 14.78
C ASN A 251 -12.59 5.16 15.89
N THR A 252 -12.81 6.47 15.86
CA THR A 252 -12.27 7.41 16.87
C THR A 252 -12.97 7.33 18.23
N SER A 253 -14.06 6.55 18.32
CA SER A 253 -14.92 6.43 19.50
C SER A 253 -14.25 5.66 20.66
N VAL A 254 -13.22 4.87 20.37
CA VAL A 254 -12.58 3.99 21.36
C VAL A 254 -11.30 4.64 21.91
N SER A 255 -11.47 5.54 22.88
CA SER A 255 -10.41 6.35 23.51
C SER A 255 -9.19 5.53 24.01
N TRP A 256 -9.39 4.27 24.43
CA TRP A 256 -8.29 3.42 24.89
C TRP A 256 -7.37 2.95 23.75
N MET A 257 -7.89 2.82 22.53
CA MET A 257 -7.11 2.35 21.38
C MET A 257 -6.09 3.40 20.93
N LYS A 258 -6.43 4.70 21.04
CA LYS A 258 -5.52 5.83 20.72
C LYS A 258 -4.21 5.81 21.53
N LYS A 259 -4.23 5.32 22.78
CA LYS A 259 -3.04 5.27 23.64
C LYS A 259 -2.10 4.10 23.29
N THR A 260 -2.64 2.99 22.78
CA THR A 260 -1.85 1.81 22.42
C THR A 260 -1.21 1.94 21.04
N THR A 261 -1.88 2.62 20.10
CA THR A 261 -1.34 2.87 18.75
C THR A 261 -0.13 3.81 18.77
N GLN A 262 -0.03 4.73 19.74
CA GLN A 262 1.15 5.62 19.86
C GLN A 262 2.42 4.90 20.33
N ARG A 263 2.31 3.81 21.09
CA ARG A 263 3.47 3.15 21.73
C ARG A 263 4.00 1.93 20.99
N THR A 264 3.23 1.41 20.05
CA THR A 264 3.65 0.27 19.25
C THR A 264 3.83 0.76 17.82
N PRO A 265 5.03 0.71 17.23
CA PRO A 265 5.23 0.92 15.79
C PRO A 265 4.65 -0.26 15.00
N MET A 266 3.42 -0.67 15.35
CA MET A 266 2.69 -1.76 14.73
C MET A 266 2.13 -1.24 13.44
N ILE A 267 2.88 -1.51 12.35
CA ILE A 267 2.40 -1.48 10.97
C ILE A 267 1.88 -0.08 10.61
N ASN A 268 2.58 0.64 9.75
CA ASN A 268 2.12 1.92 9.22
C ASN A 268 0.79 1.70 8.44
N MET A 269 -0.33 1.64 9.16
CA MET A 269 -1.64 1.36 8.61
C MET A 269 -2.05 2.64 7.91
N SER A 270 -2.06 2.65 6.58
CA SER A 270 -2.68 3.79 5.88
C SER A 270 -4.18 3.79 6.15
N SER A 271 -4.81 4.98 6.20
CA SER A 271 -6.27 5.10 6.16
C SER A 271 -6.86 4.21 5.05
N GLY A 272 -7.98 3.53 5.35
CA GLY A 272 -8.57 2.57 4.41
C GLY A 272 -7.92 1.18 4.43
N CYS A 273 -7.05 0.89 5.40
CA CYS A 273 -6.44 -0.43 5.59
C CYS A 273 -6.68 -1.00 6.99
N ILE A 274 -6.94 -2.31 7.07
CA ILE A 274 -7.16 -3.04 8.33
C ILE A 274 -6.18 -4.21 8.46
N SER A 275 -5.84 -4.58 9.68
CA SER A 275 -4.96 -5.72 9.96
C SER A 275 -5.59 -7.02 9.49
N ARG A 276 -4.78 -8.07 9.31
CA ARG A 276 -5.27 -9.39 8.91
C ARG A 276 -6.32 -9.96 9.87
N SER A 277 -6.13 -9.82 11.18
CA SER A 277 -7.10 -10.24 12.18
C SER A 277 -8.40 -9.44 12.11
N GLN A 278 -8.32 -8.13 11.84
CA GLN A 278 -9.49 -7.29 11.62
C GLN A 278 -10.23 -7.69 10.33
N TYR A 279 -9.48 -7.92 9.24
CA TYR A 279 -10.00 -8.44 7.98
C TYR A 279 -10.76 -9.76 8.17
N LEU A 280 -10.18 -10.76 8.84
CA LEU A 280 -10.83 -12.05 9.04
C LEU A 280 -12.16 -11.88 9.80
N ARG A 281 -12.16 -11.13 10.91
CA ARG A 281 -13.38 -10.84 11.67
C ARG A 281 -14.44 -10.12 10.83
N GLY A 282 -14.03 -9.09 10.10
CA GLY A 282 -14.92 -8.35 9.22
C GLY A 282 -15.49 -9.20 8.08
N MET A 283 -14.69 -10.08 7.48
CA MET A 283 -15.14 -11.00 6.44
C MET A 283 -16.10 -12.07 6.96
N TYR A 284 -15.86 -12.61 8.15
CA TYR A 284 -16.80 -13.55 8.78
C TYR A 284 -18.15 -12.88 9.07
N GLN A 285 -18.14 -11.61 9.50
CA GLN A 285 -19.37 -10.84 9.69
C GLN A 285 -20.08 -10.55 8.36
N LEU A 286 -19.33 -10.10 7.35
CA LEU A 286 -19.85 -9.73 6.03
C LEU A 286 -20.45 -10.94 5.28
N THR A 287 -19.80 -12.09 5.36
CA THR A 287 -20.19 -13.28 4.59
C THR A 287 -21.12 -14.20 5.38
N GLY A 288 -21.16 -14.06 6.71
CA GLY A 288 -22.08 -14.76 7.59
C GLY A 288 -21.96 -16.28 7.46
N ARG A 289 -22.99 -16.91 6.91
CA ARG A 289 -23.05 -18.37 6.70
C ARG A 289 -22.39 -18.85 5.40
N MET A 290 -21.76 -17.96 4.63
CA MET A 290 -21.01 -18.39 3.46
C MET A 290 -19.78 -19.15 3.93
N GLU A 291 -19.68 -20.43 3.56
CA GLU A 291 -18.54 -21.28 3.92
C GLU A 291 -17.34 -20.93 3.02
N LEU A 292 -16.71 -19.78 3.29
CA LEU A 292 -15.44 -19.44 2.68
C LEU A 292 -14.33 -20.30 3.27
N SER A 293 -13.60 -20.99 2.39
CA SER A 293 -12.41 -21.71 2.81
C SER A 293 -11.32 -20.72 3.28
N THR A 294 -10.37 -21.21 4.06
CA THR A 294 -9.20 -20.41 4.47
C THR A 294 -8.42 -19.92 3.25
N ASP A 295 -8.35 -20.71 2.19
CA ASP A 295 -7.68 -20.34 0.94
C ASP A 295 -8.42 -19.21 0.21
N ASP A 296 -9.75 -19.22 0.20
CA ASP A 296 -10.55 -18.13 -0.39
C ASP A 296 -10.34 -16.80 0.35
N LEU A 297 -10.30 -16.83 1.69
CA LEU A 297 -9.99 -15.65 2.50
C LEU A 297 -8.56 -15.17 2.22
N ASN A 298 -7.60 -16.09 2.06
CA ASN A 298 -6.23 -15.74 1.70
C ASN A 298 -6.13 -15.11 0.31
N LEU A 299 -6.89 -15.63 -0.66
CA LEU A 299 -6.97 -15.12 -2.01
C LEU A 299 -7.44 -13.67 -2.02
N ILE A 300 -8.57 -13.40 -1.36
CA ILE A 300 -9.13 -12.05 -1.25
C ILE A 300 -8.16 -11.13 -0.51
N PHE A 301 -7.62 -11.57 0.64
CA PHE A 301 -6.69 -10.77 1.43
C PHE A 301 -5.49 -10.33 0.60
N ASN A 302 -4.82 -11.29 -0.05
CA ASN A 302 -3.62 -11.04 -0.83
C ASN A 302 -3.94 -10.19 -2.07
N LYS A 303 -5.08 -10.40 -2.73
CA LYS A 303 -5.51 -9.56 -3.87
C LYS A 303 -5.61 -8.09 -3.48
N TYR A 304 -6.00 -7.75 -2.25
CA TYR A 304 -6.08 -6.34 -1.80
C TYR A 304 -5.05 -6.01 -0.72
N LYS A 305 -3.95 -6.76 -0.64
CA LYS A 305 -2.92 -6.55 0.37
C LYS A 305 -2.10 -5.32 0.01
N LYS A 306 -2.03 -4.38 0.94
CA LYS A 306 -1.20 -3.18 0.89
C LYS A 306 -0.40 -3.09 2.19
N ASN A 307 0.92 -3.19 2.10
CA ASN A 307 1.85 -3.02 3.25
C ASN A 307 1.65 -4.06 4.35
N GLY A 308 1.27 -5.28 3.98
CA GLY A 308 0.92 -6.30 4.96
C GLY A 308 -0.46 -6.15 5.60
N ALA A 309 -1.21 -5.09 5.27
CA ALA A 309 -2.58 -4.85 5.68
C ALA A 309 -3.56 -5.08 4.52
N PHE A 310 -4.85 -5.20 4.83
CA PHE A 310 -5.92 -5.35 3.84
C PHE A 310 -6.50 -3.99 3.48
N ASN A 311 -6.41 -3.59 2.21
CA ASN A 311 -6.99 -2.36 1.68
C ASN A 311 -8.50 -2.54 1.42
N TYR A 312 -9.30 -2.40 2.47
CA TYR A 312 -10.75 -2.64 2.38
C TYR A 312 -11.46 -1.60 1.52
N TYR A 313 -10.93 -0.38 1.33
CA TYR A 313 -11.50 0.59 0.39
C TYR A 313 -11.46 0.07 -1.04
N ALA A 314 -10.31 -0.46 -1.47
CA ALA A 314 -10.17 -1.03 -2.81
C ALA A 314 -11.05 -2.27 -3.00
N PHE A 315 -11.23 -3.07 -1.94
CA PHE A 315 -12.15 -4.21 -1.93
C PHE A 315 -13.61 -3.76 -2.05
N CYS A 316 -14.06 -2.84 -1.19
CA CYS A 316 -15.44 -2.36 -1.17
C CYS A 316 -15.84 -1.70 -2.49
N ARG A 317 -14.94 -0.93 -3.11
CA ARG A 317 -15.18 -0.36 -4.45
C ARG A 317 -15.54 -1.43 -5.49
N ASP A 318 -14.97 -2.62 -5.37
CA ASP A 318 -15.18 -3.70 -6.33
C ASP A 318 -16.38 -4.58 -5.99
N VAL A 319 -16.63 -4.87 -4.71
CA VAL A 319 -17.69 -5.79 -4.26
C VAL A 319 -18.99 -5.10 -3.84
N ASP A 320 -18.96 -3.79 -3.61
CA ASP A 320 -20.09 -3.01 -3.12
C ASP A 320 -20.21 -1.70 -3.92
N PRO A 321 -20.57 -1.79 -5.23
CA PRO A 321 -20.72 -0.61 -6.08
C PRO A 321 -21.94 0.26 -5.72
N GLY A 322 -22.74 -0.17 -4.74
CA GLY A 322 -23.99 0.47 -4.35
C GLY A 322 -25.21 -0.32 -4.79
N PHE A 323 -26.33 -0.05 -4.11
CA PHE A 323 -27.51 -0.90 -4.19
C PHE A 323 -28.19 -0.91 -5.57
N GLU A 324 -28.31 0.26 -6.21
CA GLU A 324 -28.93 0.37 -7.54
C GLU A 324 -28.10 -0.32 -8.62
N GLU A 325 -26.77 -0.25 -8.53
CA GLU A 325 -25.89 -0.95 -9.47
C GLU A 325 -25.96 -2.47 -9.27
N LEU A 326 -25.94 -2.95 -8.02
CA LEU A 326 -26.16 -4.36 -7.71
C LEU A 326 -27.53 -4.85 -8.23
N LYS A 327 -28.57 -4.04 -8.08
CA LYS A 327 -29.91 -4.35 -8.61
C LYS A 327 -29.91 -4.45 -10.12
N ALA A 328 -29.23 -3.55 -10.83
CA ALA A 328 -29.08 -3.59 -12.29
C ALA A 328 -28.31 -4.85 -12.75
N ILE A 329 -27.24 -5.22 -12.04
CA ILE A 329 -26.44 -6.42 -12.32
C ILE A 329 -27.26 -7.69 -12.17
N PHE A 330 -28.06 -7.82 -11.11
CA PHE A 330 -28.82 -9.03 -10.82
C PHE A 330 -30.20 -9.10 -11.48
N HIS A 331 -30.75 -7.96 -11.95
CA HIS A 331 -32.07 -7.87 -12.57
C HIS A 331 -32.06 -6.98 -13.83
N PRO A 332 -31.30 -7.34 -14.88
CA PRO A 332 -31.09 -6.46 -16.04
C PRO A 332 -32.37 -6.10 -16.81
N GLY A 333 -33.46 -6.88 -16.68
CA GLY A 333 -34.68 -6.73 -17.49
C GLY A 333 -35.81 -5.88 -16.90
N ARG A 334 -35.67 -5.28 -15.72
CA ARG A 334 -36.79 -4.53 -15.08
C ARG A 334 -36.74 -3.01 -15.23
N ASN A 335 -35.61 -2.42 -15.61
CA ASN A 335 -35.44 -0.96 -15.59
C ASN A 335 -35.94 -0.24 -16.85
N GLU A 336 -36.19 -0.95 -17.96
CA GLU A 336 -36.66 -0.33 -19.22
C GLU A 336 -38.17 -0.06 -19.26
N ALA A 337 -38.97 -0.66 -18.38
CA ALA A 337 -40.42 -0.54 -18.43
C ALA A 337 -41.00 0.71 -17.72
N SER A 338 -40.19 1.41 -16.91
CA SER A 338 -40.67 2.51 -16.05
C SER A 338 -40.41 3.92 -16.59
N SER A 339 -39.71 4.08 -17.71
CA SER A 339 -39.40 5.39 -18.32
C SER A 339 -40.33 5.78 -19.48
N SER A 340 -41.31 4.95 -19.84
CA SER A 340 -42.19 5.17 -21.01
C SER A 340 -43.60 5.71 -20.69
N SER A 341 -43.93 6.03 -19.44
CA SER A 341 -45.29 6.49 -19.05
C SER A 341 -45.36 7.95 -18.56
N ILE A 342 -44.52 8.83 -19.09
CA ILE A 342 -44.75 10.29 -19.03
C ILE A 342 -44.99 10.76 -20.47
N ARG A 343 -46.25 10.71 -20.90
CA ARG A 343 -46.77 11.45 -22.05
C ARG A 343 -48.08 12.08 -21.66
#